data_AF-V4XQN0-F1
#
_entry.id   AF-V4XQN0-F1
#
_cell.length_a   1.000
_cell.length_b   1.000
_cell.length_c   1.000
_cell.angle_alpha   90.00
_cell.angle_beta   90.00
_cell.angle_gamma   90.00
#
_symmetry.space_group_name_H-M   'P 1'
#
loop_
_entity.id
_entity.type
_entity.pdbx_description
1 polymer ?
#
loop_
_entity_poly.entity_id
_entity_poly.type
_entity_poly.pdbx_seq_one_letter_code
_entity_poly.pdbx_strand_id
1 'polypeptide(L)'
;MTSNSRSLPGVTERGDHPAEQFQSSTSDDVDHDEATDGYAAASAIAETLSSTFGPNGLDKLLIDRSGTVIVTNTGSTVLDGL
;
A
#
# COMPACT_ATOMS: atom_id res chain seq x y z
N MET A 1 -28.79 -7.61 -66.18
CA MET A 1 -28.62 -6.19 -65.84
C MET A 1 -27.79 -6.12 -64.57
N THR A 2 -26.71 -5.30 -64.58
CA THR A 2 -25.83 -4.86 -63.47
C THR A 2 -25.09 -5.97 -62.67
N SER A 3 -23.77 -6.18 -62.81
CA SER A 3 -22.62 -5.42 -62.23
C SER A 3 -22.81 -5.17 -60.71
N ASN A 4 -21.86 -5.31 -59.77
CA ASN A 4 -20.40 -5.27 -59.83
C ASN A 4 -19.78 -5.62 -58.44
N SER A 5 -18.54 -6.12 -58.44
CA SER A 5 -17.41 -5.87 -57.52
C SER A 5 -17.44 -6.16 -56.00
N ARG A 6 -16.78 -7.26 -55.66
CA ARG A 6 -15.65 -7.41 -54.70
C ARG A 6 -15.15 -6.13 -53.99
N SER A 7 -15.12 -6.16 -52.65
CA SER A 7 -14.08 -5.56 -51.79
C SER A 7 -14.19 -6.08 -50.35
N LEU A 8 -13.12 -6.72 -49.85
CA LEU A 8 -12.69 -6.74 -48.45
C LEU A 8 -11.54 -5.71 -48.33
N PRO A 9 -11.04 -5.26 -47.16
CA PRO A 9 -11.43 -5.47 -45.75
C PRO A 9 -11.52 -4.15 -44.93
N GLY A 10 -11.94 -4.25 -43.66
CA GLY A 10 -11.50 -3.35 -42.59
C GLY A 10 -12.35 -2.10 -42.34
N VAL A 11 -13.26 -2.18 -41.37
CA VAL A 11 -13.33 -1.15 -40.34
C VAL A 11 -13.70 -1.81 -39.02
N THR A 12 -12.78 -1.69 -38.08
CA THR A 12 -12.97 -1.97 -36.67
C THR A 12 -13.93 -0.90 -36.13
N GLU A 13 -15.23 -1.16 -36.13
CA GLU A 13 -16.20 -0.32 -35.42
C GLU A 13 -16.62 -1.06 -34.15
N ARG A 14 -15.76 -0.87 -33.15
CA ARG A 14 -16.07 -0.67 -31.73
C ARG A 14 -17.24 -1.48 -31.18
N GLY A 15 -16.88 -2.43 -30.32
CA GLY A 15 -17.78 -3.06 -29.37
C GLY A 15 -18.42 -2.02 -28.45
N ASP A 16 -19.62 -1.60 -28.82
CA ASP A 16 -20.56 -0.85 -27.98
C ASP A 16 -21.67 -1.79 -27.50
N HIS A 17 -21.28 -3.01 -27.11
CA HIS A 17 -22.17 -3.95 -26.45
C HIS A 17 -22.12 -3.70 -24.94
N PRO A 18 -23.21 -3.20 -24.33
CA PRO A 18 -23.24 -2.87 -22.89
C PRO A 18 -23.06 -4.09 -21.99
N ALA A 19 -23.02 -5.31 -22.55
CA ALA A 19 -22.81 -6.56 -21.84
C ALA A 19 -21.33 -6.85 -21.48
N GLU A 20 -20.35 -6.27 -22.20
CA GLU A 20 -18.92 -6.51 -21.94
C GLU A 20 -18.39 -5.62 -20.79
N GLN A 21 -19.09 -4.52 -20.49
CA GLN A 21 -18.71 -3.59 -19.41
C GLN A 21 -18.99 -4.16 -18.01
N PHE A 22 -19.59 -5.35 -17.90
CA PHE A 22 -20.07 -5.93 -16.65
C PHE A 22 -19.23 -7.11 -16.13
N GLN A 23 -18.12 -7.47 -16.79
CA GLN A 23 -17.32 -8.66 -16.42
C GLN A 23 -15.95 -8.39 -15.79
N SER A 24 -15.56 -7.15 -15.51
CA SER A 24 -14.43 -6.91 -14.61
C SER A 24 -14.92 -6.69 -13.18
N SER A 25 -15.32 -7.77 -12.51
CA SER A 25 -15.28 -7.82 -11.05
C SER A 25 -13.84 -8.06 -10.60
N THR A 26 -12.92 -7.19 -10.99
CA THR A 26 -11.71 -6.98 -10.18
C THR A 26 -12.09 -5.87 -9.24
N SER A 27 -12.03 -6.12 -7.94
CA SER A 27 -12.25 -5.10 -6.92
C SER A 27 -11.37 -3.90 -7.24
N ASP A 28 -11.96 -2.85 -7.81
CA ASP A 28 -11.36 -1.53 -7.90
C ASP A 28 -11.39 -0.86 -6.50
N ASP A 29 -10.99 -1.60 -5.47
CA ASP A 29 -10.59 -1.06 -4.16
C ASP A 29 -9.14 -0.58 -4.29
N VAL A 30 -8.91 0.27 -5.29
CA VAL A 30 -7.60 0.83 -5.62
C VAL A 30 -7.24 1.88 -4.56
N ASP A 31 -6.43 1.41 -3.61
CA ASP A 31 -5.22 2.07 -3.10
C ASP A 31 -5.37 3.37 -2.26
N HIS A 32 -6.59 3.80 -1.90
CA HIS A 32 -6.74 4.95 -1.01
C HIS A 32 -6.52 4.64 0.49
N ASP A 33 -6.61 3.38 0.89
CA ASP A 33 -6.47 2.95 2.29
C ASP A 33 -5.01 2.58 2.65
N GLU A 34 -4.24 2.09 1.67
CA GLU A 34 -2.85 1.63 1.90
C GLU A 34 -1.91 2.80 2.24
N ALA A 35 -2.11 3.96 1.60
CA ALA A 35 -1.31 5.16 1.87
C ALA A 35 -1.59 5.76 3.25
N THR A 36 -2.83 5.68 3.74
CA THR A 36 -3.21 6.15 5.08
C THR A 36 -2.68 5.23 6.17
N ASP A 37 -2.71 3.92 5.95
CA ASP A 37 -2.18 2.92 6.89
C ASP A 37 -0.66 3.02 7.05
N GLY A 38 0.08 3.18 5.94
CA GLY A 38 1.53 3.35 5.98
C GLY A 38 1.95 4.61 6.75
N TYR A 39 1.24 5.73 6.55
CA TYR A 39 1.52 6.98 7.26
C TYR A 39 1.21 6.87 8.76
N ALA A 40 0.09 6.22 9.13
CA ALA A 40 -0.27 6.01 10.53
C ALA A 40 0.76 5.12 11.24
N ALA A 41 1.18 4.02 10.62
CA ALA A 41 2.22 3.14 11.15
C ALA A 41 3.56 3.87 11.33
N ALA A 42 3.99 4.63 10.31
CA ALA A 42 5.22 5.42 10.39
C ALA A 42 5.16 6.48 11.51
N SER A 43 4.00 7.11 11.68
CA SER A 43 3.78 8.10 12.75
C SER A 43 3.88 7.47 14.13
N ALA A 44 3.28 6.30 14.35
CA ALA A 44 3.37 5.57 15.63
C ALA A 44 4.82 5.20 15.98
N ILE A 45 5.61 4.79 14.99
CA ILE A 45 7.05 4.52 15.17
C ILE A 45 7.80 5.81 15.52
N ALA A 46 7.53 6.91 14.79
CA ALA A 46 8.16 8.19 15.03
C ALA A 46 7.86 8.74 16.43
N GLU A 47 6.60 8.63 16.89
CA GLU A 47 6.21 9.01 18.25
C GLU A 47 6.96 8.21 19.31
N THR A 48 7.07 6.89 19.09
CA THR A 48 7.83 6.00 19.99
C THR A 48 9.29 6.45 20.10
N LEU A 49 9.94 6.79 18.99
CA LEU A 49 11.35 7.21 18.96
C LEU A 49 11.57 8.69 19.36
N SER A 50 10.54 9.54 19.29
CA SER A 50 10.70 10.99 19.47
C SER A 50 11.36 11.38 20.80
N SER A 51 11.10 10.63 21.87
CA SER A 51 11.66 10.91 23.19
C SER A 51 13.10 10.44 23.38
N THR A 52 13.70 9.73 22.41
CA THR A 52 15.03 9.14 22.55
C THR A 52 16.16 10.08 22.10
N PHE A 53 15.84 11.24 21.53
CA PHE A 53 16.84 12.12 20.91
C PHE A 53 17.50 13.10 21.90
N GLY A 54 18.82 13.21 21.81
CA GLY A 54 19.63 14.21 22.53
C GLY A 54 20.18 13.75 23.89
N PRO A 55 20.95 14.62 24.58
CA PRO A 55 21.58 14.28 25.86
C PRO A 55 20.59 14.09 27.01
N ASN A 56 19.34 14.53 26.83
CA ASN A 56 18.22 14.29 27.74
C ASN A 56 17.20 13.31 27.15
N GLY A 57 17.59 12.49 26.17
CA GLY A 57 16.75 11.44 25.62
C GLY A 57 16.37 10.43 26.70
N LEU A 58 15.12 9.96 26.65
CA LEU A 58 14.57 8.95 27.55
C LEU A 58 14.86 7.56 27.03
N ASP A 59 15.36 6.70 27.91
CA ASP A 59 15.46 5.28 27.62
C ASP A 59 14.08 4.65 27.41
N LYS A 60 14.01 3.70 26.50
CA LYS A 60 12.87 2.80 26.34
C LYS A 60 13.15 1.49 27.04
N LEU A 61 12.15 1.01 27.76
CA LEU A 61 12.14 -0.33 28.35
C LEU A 61 11.32 -1.23 27.43
N LEU A 62 11.96 -2.24 26.88
CA LEU A 62 11.37 -3.25 25.99
C LEU A 62 11.28 -4.57 26.76
N ILE A 63 10.16 -5.25 26.61
CA ILE A 63 9.91 -6.58 27.21
C ILE A 63 9.43 -7.49 26.10
N ASP A 64 10.19 -8.54 25.80
CA ASP A 64 9.78 -9.52 24.80
C ASP A 64 8.78 -10.55 25.38
N ARG A 65 8.22 -11.40 24.51
CA ARG A 65 7.26 -12.45 24.93
C ARG A 65 7.88 -13.53 25.83
N SER A 66 9.21 -13.66 25.84
CA SER A 66 9.94 -14.60 26.70
C SER A 66 10.28 -14.01 28.08
N GLY A 67 10.06 -12.70 28.27
CA GLY A 67 10.35 -11.97 29.50
C GLY A 67 11.76 -11.35 29.53
N THR A 68 12.48 -11.31 28.40
CA THR A 68 13.75 -10.57 28.31
C THR A 68 13.48 -9.08 28.38
N VAL A 69 14.26 -8.36 29.20
CA VAL A 69 14.14 -6.92 29.39
C VAL A 69 15.36 -6.22 28.83
N ILE A 70 15.14 -5.22 27.97
CA ILE A 70 16.20 -4.36 27.42
C ILE A 70 15.83 -2.90 27.71
N VAL A 71 16.78 -2.12 28.23
CA VAL A 71 16.63 -0.68 28.45
C VAL A 71 17.62 0.04 27.55
N THR A 72 17.12 0.88 26.63
CA THR A 72 17.97 1.53 25.63
C THR A 72 17.39 2.82 25.07
N ASN A 73 18.27 3.78 24.80
CA ASN A 73 17.98 5.00 24.03
C ASN A 73 18.30 4.85 22.52
N THR A 74 18.77 3.67 22.09
CA THR A 74 19.20 3.47 20.70
C THR A 74 18.01 3.07 19.84
N GLY A 75 17.63 3.93 18.90
CA GLY A 75 16.46 3.74 18.05
C GLY A 75 16.46 2.42 17.27
N SER A 76 17.60 1.93 16.78
CA SER A 76 17.67 0.64 16.08
C SER A 76 17.29 -0.53 16.98
N THR A 77 17.77 -0.55 18.22
CA THR A 77 17.41 -1.61 19.19
C THR A 77 15.95 -1.53 19.60
N VAL A 78 15.39 -0.31 19.70
CA VAL A 78 13.95 -0.12 19.91
C VAL A 78 13.15 -0.70 18.75
N LEU A 79 13.55 -0.42 17.50
CA LEU A 79 12.91 -0.95 16.30
C LEU A 79 12.99 -2.47 16.20
N ASP A 80 14.13 -3.06 16.56
CA ASP A 80 14.31 -4.53 16.56
C ASP A 80 13.42 -5.23 17.61
N GLY A 81 12.99 -4.49 18.65
CA GLY A 81 12.16 -4.99 19.73
C GLY A 81 10.65 -4.77 19.55
N LEU A 82 10.22 -4.08 18.47
CA LEU A 82 8.80 -3.92 18.11
C LEU A 82 8.22 -5.19 17.49
#